data_AF-A0A9D7IXI0-F1
#
_entry.id   AF-A0A9D7IXI0-F1
#
_cell.length_a   1.000
_cell.length_b   1.000
_cell.length_c   1.000
_cell.angle_alpha   90.00
_cell.angle_beta   90.00
_cell.angle_gamma   90.00
#
_symmetry.space_group_name_H-M   'P 1'
#
loop_
_entity.id
_entity.type
_entity.pdbx_description
1 polymer ?
#
loop_
_entity_poly.entity_id
_entity_poly.type
_entity_poly.pdbx_seq_one_letter_code
_entity_poly.pdbx_strand_id
1 'polypeptide(L)'
;MNIRIQLSLFVPAHQRDLVESVRRLLDPVQASLIPAHVTLCREDELVNLTSIELAARLGATEATPLKLVFGAPEVFQGHGVLLPCVGGAAEFQRLRRWVLGNISARSHPPHITLANPRNPEGRRQHSGQS
;
A
#
# COMPACT_ATOMS: atom_id res chain seq x y z
N MET A 1 23.66 -4.97 5.82
CA MET A 1 22.63 -4.77 4.76
C MET A 1 21.29 -4.99 5.43
N ASN A 2 20.49 -3.95 5.69
CA ASN A 2 19.19 -4.12 6.34
C ASN A 2 18.15 -4.46 5.27
N ILE A 3 17.66 -5.70 5.27
CA ILE A 3 16.59 -6.13 4.37
C ILE A 3 15.28 -5.66 4.97
N ARG A 4 14.64 -4.66 4.35
CA ARG A 4 13.31 -4.21 4.73
C ARG A 4 12.27 -5.19 4.22
N ILE A 5 11.51 -5.80 5.12
CA ILE A 5 10.40 -6.71 4.78
C ILE A 5 9.08 -5.97 4.94
N GLN A 6 8.16 -6.16 4.00
CA GLN A 6 6.78 -5.71 4.11
C GLN A 6 5.85 -6.77 3.53
N LEU A 7 4.63 -6.83 4.04
CA LEU A 7 3.55 -7.59 3.43
C LEU A 7 2.60 -6.62 2.74
N SER A 8 2.28 -6.89 1.48
CA SER A 8 1.49 -5.97 0.64
C SER A 8 0.39 -6.72 -0.12
N LEU A 9 -0.74 -6.05 -0.29
CA LEU A 9 -1.84 -6.47 -1.16
C LEU A 9 -1.72 -5.72 -2.48
N PHE A 10 -1.47 -6.43 -3.58
CA PHE A 10 -1.38 -5.80 -4.89
C PHE A 10 -2.76 -5.49 -5.46
N VAL A 11 -2.88 -4.33 -6.12
CA VAL A 11 -4.10 -3.98 -6.87
C VAL A 11 -4.31 -5.01 -7.98
N PRO A 12 -5.53 -5.55 -8.17
CA PRO A 12 -5.83 -6.52 -9.23
C PRO A 12 -5.50 -5.97 -10.62
N ALA A 13 -5.05 -6.84 -11.54
CA ALA A 13 -4.57 -6.43 -12.86
C ALA A 13 -5.53 -5.50 -13.61
N HIS A 14 -6.83 -5.83 -13.63
CA HIS A 14 -7.86 -5.04 -14.34
C HIS A 14 -8.07 -3.61 -13.79
N GLN A 15 -7.66 -3.33 -12.55
CA GLN A 15 -7.73 -1.97 -11.95
C GLN A 15 -6.36 -1.30 -11.90
N ARG A 16 -5.29 -2.08 -11.99
CA ARG A 16 -3.92 -1.63 -11.77
C ARG A 16 -3.49 -0.63 -12.82
N ASP A 17 -3.83 -0.84 -14.09
CA ASP A 17 -3.34 0.00 -15.20
C ASP A 17 -3.77 1.46 -15.04
N LEU A 18 -5.00 1.69 -14.57
CA LEU A 18 -5.52 3.03 -14.27
C LEU A 18 -4.67 3.72 -13.20
N VAL A 19 -4.45 3.04 -12.08
CA VAL A 19 -3.66 3.58 -10.95
C VAL A 19 -2.20 3.79 -11.35
N GLU A 20 -1.62 2.86 -12.10
CA GLU A 20 -0.22 2.94 -12.53
C GLU A 20 0.01 4.03 -13.58
N SER A 21 -0.98 4.33 -14.42
CA SER A 21 -0.89 5.47 -15.35
C SER A 21 -0.64 6.78 -14.59
N VAL A 22 -1.35 6.98 -13.48
CA VAL A 22 -1.20 8.15 -12.62
C VAL A 22 0.14 8.11 -11.86
N ARG A 23 0.52 6.95 -11.31
CA ARG A 23 1.80 6.77 -10.60
C ARG A 23 3.00 7.03 -11.50
N ARG A 24 2.99 6.59 -12.76
CA ARG A 24 4.08 6.84 -13.72
C ARG A 24 4.26 8.34 -14.02
N LEU A 25 3.18 9.12 -13.97
CA LEU A 25 3.23 10.57 -14.15
C LEU A 25 3.69 11.29 -12.88
N LEU A 26 3.16 10.91 -11.71
CA LEU A 26 3.42 11.61 -10.45
C LEU A 26 4.73 11.20 -9.78
N ASP A 27 5.08 9.93 -9.82
CA ASP A 27 6.25 9.35 -9.15
C ASP A 27 6.77 8.11 -9.94
N PRO A 28 7.42 8.34 -11.09
CA PRO A 28 7.95 7.25 -11.93
C PRO A 28 8.97 6.38 -11.18
N VAL A 29 9.69 6.95 -10.21
CA VAL A 29 10.64 6.21 -9.37
C VAL A 29 9.88 5.15 -8.57
N GLN A 30 8.86 5.54 -7.79
CA GLN A 30 8.06 4.58 -7.01
C GLN A 30 7.32 3.58 -7.91
N ALA A 31 6.79 4.03 -9.04
CA ALA A 31 6.09 3.18 -10.01
C ALA A 31 6.99 2.05 -10.55
N SER A 32 8.30 2.32 -10.73
CA SER A 32 9.27 1.32 -11.20
C SER A 32 9.71 0.32 -10.12
N LEU A 33 9.62 0.69 -8.84
CA LEU A 33 10.13 -0.13 -7.73
C LEU A 33 9.17 -1.22 -7.28
N ILE A 34 7.86 -0.94 -7.32
CA ILE A 34 6.84 -1.86 -6.82
C ILE A 34 5.49 -1.53 -7.48
N PRO A 35 4.69 -2.53 -7.89
CA PRO A 35 3.35 -2.27 -8.37
C PRO A 35 2.45 -1.59 -7.34
N ALA A 36 1.36 -0.98 -7.78
CA ALA A 36 0.33 -0.38 -6.95
C ALA A 36 -0.18 -1.40 -5.94
N HIS A 37 -0.15 -1.00 -4.68
CA HIS A 37 -0.42 -1.88 -3.56
C HIS A 37 -0.95 -1.09 -2.36
N VAL A 38 -1.51 -1.85 -1.42
CA VAL A 38 -1.78 -1.44 -0.06
C VAL A 38 -0.78 -2.17 0.84
N THR A 39 -0.03 -1.45 1.66
CA THR A 39 0.81 -2.09 2.69
C THR A 39 -0.09 -2.72 3.76
N LEU A 40 0.00 -4.04 3.94
CA LEU A 40 -0.75 -4.80 4.94
C LEU A 40 -0.04 -4.80 6.29
N CYS A 41 1.25 -5.10 6.31
CA CYS A 41 2.09 -5.08 7.52
C CYS A 41 3.45 -4.45 7.20
N ARG A 42 3.93 -3.57 8.07
CA ARG A 42 5.26 -2.97 7.95
C ARG A 42 6.32 -3.84 8.61
N GLU A 43 7.59 -3.53 8.33
CA GLU A 43 8.77 -4.24 8.82
C GLU A 43 8.77 -4.45 10.34
N ASP A 44 8.48 -3.40 11.11
CA ASP A 44 8.46 -3.44 12.57
C ASP A 44 7.35 -4.33 13.16
N GLU A 45 6.32 -4.63 12.37
CA GLU A 45 5.25 -5.56 12.76
C GLU A 45 5.60 -7.02 12.44
N LEU A 46 6.60 -7.23 11.58
CA LEU A 46 6.99 -8.55 11.09
C LEU A 46 8.27 -9.08 11.75
N VAL A 47 8.90 -8.31 12.64
CA VAL A 47 10.24 -8.61 13.18
C VAL A 47 10.37 -9.99 13.83
N ASN A 48 9.27 -10.53 14.37
CA ASN A 48 9.21 -11.82 15.06
C ASN A 48 8.58 -12.94 14.20
N LEU A 49 8.33 -12.69 12.91
CA LEU A 49 7.71 -13.64 12.00
C LEU A 49 8.65 -13.94 10.85
N THR A 50 8.96 -15.22 10.67
CA THR A 50 9.68 -15.70 9.50
C THR A 50 8.77 -15.69 8.26
N SER A 51 9.37 -15.66 7.06
CA SER A 51 8.63 -15.78 5.81
C SER A 51 7.87 -17.10 5.69
N ILE A 52 8.40 -18.18 6.28
CA ILE A 52 7.77 -19.51 6.29
C ILE A 52 6.50 -19.49 7.15
N GLU A 53 6.56 -18.90 8.36
CA GLU A 53 5.38 -18.78 9.22
C GLU A 53 4.30 -17.90 8.59
N LEU A 54 4.70 -16.80 7.93
CA LEU A 54 3.77 -15.94 7.19
C LEU A 54 3.09 -16.71 6.05
N ALA A 55 3.86 -17.45 5.25
CA ALA A 55 3.33 -18.25 4.16
C ALA A 55 2.39 -19.35 4.66
N ALA A 56 2.76 -20.05 5.75
CA ALA A 56 1.93 -21.09 6.35
C ALA A 56 0.61 -20.54 6.88
N ARG A 57 0.63 -19.38 7.57
CA ARG A 57 -0.59 -18.69 8.00
C ARG A 57 -1.45 -18.38 6.79
N LEU A 58 -0.92 -17.60 5.83
CA LEU A 58 -1.64 -17.16 4.62
C LEU A 58 -2.22 -18.34 3.83
N GLY A 59 -1.51 -19.47 3.73
CA GLY A 59 -1.98 -20.68 3.05
C GLY A 59 -3.08 -21.45 3.80
N ALA A 60 -3.14 -21.35 5.13
CA ALA A 60 -4.19 -21.95 5.96
C ALA A 60 -5.49 -21.12 5.99
N THR A 61 -5.51 -19.96 5.34
CA THR A 61 -6.68 -19.08 5.33
C THR A 61 -7.67 -19.51 4.25
N GLU A 62 -8.92 -19.79 4.63
CA GLU A 62 -10.04 -19.76 3.69
C GLU A 62 -10.31 -18.28 3.38
N ALA A 63 -9.53 -17.73 2.45
CA ALA A 63 -9.51 -16.30 2.19
C ALA A 63 -10.90 -15.81 1.75
N THR A 64 -11.60 -15.13 2.67
CA THR A 64 -12.75 -14.32 2.27
C THR A 64 -12.23 -13.18 1.38
N PRO A 65 -12.82 -12.92 0.21
CA PRO A 65 -12.42 -11.81 -0.62
C PRO A 65 -12.44 -10.49 0.16
N LEU A 66 -11.29 -9.82 0.24
CA LEU A 66 -11.21 -8.48 0.82
C LEU A 66 -11.58 -7.44 -0.23
N LYS A 67 -12.67 -6.70 0.01
CA LYS A 67 -13.05 -5.56 -0.82
C LYS A 67 -12.68 -4.25 -0.10
N LEU A 68 -11.85 -3.45 -0.75
CA LEU A 68 -11.51 -2.10 -0.31
C LEU A 68 -12.06 -1.07 -1.31
N VAL A 69 -12.54 0.06 -0.80
CA VAL A 69 -13.00 1.20 -1.60
C VAL A 69 -12.09 2.38 -1.29
N PHE A 70 -11.60 3.03 -2.34
CA PHE A 70 -10.68 4.17 -2.22
C PHE A 70 -11.35 5.45 -2.72
N GLY A 71 -11.13 6.54 -1.97
CA GLY A 71 -11.67 7.86 -2.25
C GLY A 71 -10.81 8.68 -3.21
N ALA A 72 -11.07 9.99 -3.22
CA ALA A 72 -10.29 10.95 -4.00
C ALA A 72 -8.85 11.07 -3.48
N PRO A 73 -7.88 11.44 -4.34
CA PRO A 73 -6.49 11.64 -3.91
C PRO A 73 -6.35 12.71 -2.82
N GLU A 74 -5.49 12.44 -1.84
CA GLU A 74 -5.14 13.36 -0.75
C GLU A 74 -3.62 13.58 -0.70
N VAL A 75 -3.22 14.81 -0.37
CA VAL A 75 -1.82 15.16 -0.13
C VAL A 75 -1.44 14.82 1.30
N PHE A 76 -0.26 14.23 1.51
CA PHE A 76 0.26 13.91 2.83
C PHE A 76 1.77 14.16 2.91
N GLN A 77 2.27 14.49 4.10
CA GLN A 77 3.71 14.70 4.36
C GLN A 77 4.39 15.64 3.34
N GLY A 78 3.77 16.79 3.07
CA GLY A 78 4.26 17.78 2.12
C GLY A 78 3.73 17.55 0.72
N HIS A 79 4.30 16.58 0.01
CA HIS A 79 4.02 16.34 -1.42
C HIS A 79 3.68 14.89 -1.77
N GLY A 80 3.61 14.00 -0.77
CA GLY A 80 3.09 12.66 -0.98
C GLY A 80 1.63 12.72 -1.43
N VAL A 81 1.22 11.79 -2.28
CA VAL A 81 -0.18 11.67 -2.73
C VAL A 81 -0.64 10.23 -2.51
N LEU A 82 -1.81 10.05 -1.90
CA LEU A 82 -2.41 8.73 -1.69
C LEU A 82 -3.90 8.72 -2.03
N LEU A 83 -4.44 7.54 -2.30
CA LEU A 83 -5.88 7.26 -2.31
C LEU A 83 -6.27 6.69 -0.95
N PRO A 84 -7.06 7.39 -0.11
CA PRO A 84 -7.45 6.93 1.21
C PRO A 84 -8.52 5.86 1.10
N CYS A 85 -8.51 4.87 1.99
CA CYS A 85 -9.62 3.92 2.09
C CYS A 85 -10.84 4.58 2.71
N VAL A 86 -11.97 4.49 2.02
CA VAL A 86 -13.29 4.97 2.45
C VAL A 86 -14.28 3.83 2.70
N GLY A 87 -13.87 2.57 2.47
CA GLY A 87 -14.69 1.38 2.75
C GLY A 87 -13.87 0.09 2.83
N GLY A 88 -14.20 -0.80 3.76
CA GLY A 88 -13.50 -2.09 3.97
C GLY A 88 -12.34 -2.05 4.98
N ALA A 89 -12.16 -0.93 5.69
CA ALA A 89 -11.07 -0.77 6.67
C ALA A 89 -11.17 -1.75 7.85
N ALA A 90 -12.39 -2.13 8.27
CA ALA A 90 -12.59 -3.08 9.36
C ALA A 90 -12.14 -4.50 8.95
N GLU A 91 -12.50 -4.94 7.74
CA GLU A 91 -12.10 -6.21 7.13
C GLU A 91 -10.57 -6.27 6.99
N PHE A 92 -9.97 -5.18 6.50
CA PHE A 92 -8.52 -5.04 6.42
C PHE A 92 -7.85 -5.20 7.79
N GLN A 93 -8.38 -4.54 8.82
CA GLN A 93 -7.83 -4.66 10.17
C GLN A 93 -8.01 -6.06 10.75
N ARG A 94 -9.11 -6.76 10.42
CA ARG A 94 -9.28 -8.18 10.79
C ARG A 94 -8.21 -9.05 10.13
N LEU A 95 -7.96 -8.87 8.83
CA LEU A 95 -6.90 -9.58 8.12
C LEU A 95 -5.53 -9.33 8.76
N ARG A 96 -5.20 -8.07 9.08
CA ARG A 96 -3.94 -7.72 9.76
C ARG A 96 -3.76 -8.42 11.08
N ARG A 97 -4.77 -8.37 11.95
CA ARG A 97 -4.74 -9.07 13.25
C ARG A 97 -4.55 -10.56 13.08
N TRP A 98 -5.24 -11.16 12.12
CA TRP A 98 -5.11 -12.58 11.85
C TRP A 98 -3.69 -12.94 11.36
N VAL A 99 -3.12 -12.19 10.39
CA VAL A 99 -1.74 -12.42 9.90
C VAL A 99 -0.73 -12.32 11.05
N LEU A 100 -0.88 -11.30 11.90
CA LEU A 100 0.01 -11.02 13.02
C LEU A 100 -0.24 -11.89 14.26
N GLY A 101 -1.25 -12.79 14.22
CA GLY A 101 -1.55 -13.69 15.34
C GLY A 101 -2.13 -13.00 16.58
N ASN A 102 -2.91 -11.93 16.38
CA ASN A 102 -3.54 -11.07 17.41
C ASN A 102 -2.60 -10.16 18.22
N ILE A 103 -1.31 -10.13 17.90
CA ILE A 103 -0.29 -9.39 18.65
C ILE A 103 -0.03 -8.06 17.94
N SER A 104 -0.36 -6.93 18.59
CA SER A 104 0.17 -5.59 18.26
C SER A 104 -0.15 -4.98 16.89
N ALA A 105 -1.17 -5.43 16.16
CA ALA A 105 -1.58 -4.83 14.88
C ALA A 105 -2.10 -3.39 15.07
N ARG A 106 -1.19 -2.42 15.15
CA ARG A 106 -1.49 -0.99 15.29
C ARG A 106 -2.44 -0.54 14.19
N SER A 107 -3.53 0.14 14.53
CA SER A 107 -4.49 0.57 13.53
C SER A 107 -3.86 1.58 12.57
N HIS A 108 -3.94 1.32 11.27
CA HIS A 108 -3.69 2.34 10.25
C HIS A 108 -4.69 2.14 9.10
N PRO A 109 -5.23 3.23 8.54
CA PRO A 109 -6.11 3.13 7.40
C PRO A 109 -5.33 2.58 6.19
N PRO A 110 -5.89 1.61 5.45
CA PRO A 110 -5.31 1.21 4.18
C PRO A 110 -5.35 2.39 3.20
N HIS A 111 -4.36 2.48 2.32
CA HIS A 111 -4.29 3.47 1.27
C HIS A 111 -3.46 2.92 0.11
N ILE A 112 -3.62 3.51 -1.07
CA ILE A 112 -2.73 3.29 -2.22
C ILE A 112 -1.92 4.56 -2.41
N THR A 113 -0.59 4.46 -2.32
CA THR A 113 0.29 5.60 -2.62
C THR A 113 0.36 5.83 -4.12
N LEU A 114 0.10 7.07 -4.54
CA LEU A 114 0.30 7.57 -5.91
C LEU A 114 1.67 8.25 -6.08
N ALA A 115 2.12 8.98 -5.06
CA ALA A 115 3.44 9.58 -4.99
C ALA A 115 4.01 9.44 -3.57
N ASN A 116 5.26 8.99 -3.45
CA ASN A 116 5.92 8.76 -2.18
C ASN A 116 6.63 10.05 -1.73
N PRO A 117 6.37 10.59 -0.53
CA PRO A 117 7.00 11.83 -0.04
C PRO A 117 8.52 11.72 0.13
N ARG A 118 9.09 10.51 0.07
CA ARG A 118 10.54 10.30 0.10
C ARG A 118 11.20 10.44 -1.27
N ASN A 119 10.42 10.38 -2.34
CA ASN A 119 10.91 10.64 -3.68
C ASN A 119 10.79 12.15 -3.97
N PRO A 120 11.66 12.71 -4.83
CA PRO A 120 11.52 14.11 -5.22
C PRO A 120 10.14 14.39 -5.81
N GLU A 121 9.64 15.61 -5.60
CA GLU A 121 8.43 16.06 -6.28
C GLU A 121 8.58 15.88 -7.79
N GLY A 122 7.61 15.18 -8.40
CA GLY A 122 7.52 15.14 -9.86
C GLY A 122 7.39 16.58 -10.36
N ARG A 123 8.33 17.04 -11.19
CA ARG A 123 8.26 18.40 -11.78
C ARG A 123 6.89 18.58 -12.40
N ARG A 124 6.06 19.47 -11.85
CA ARG A 124 4.93 20.03 -12.57
C ARG A 124 5.52 20.73 -13.79
N GLN A 125 5.40 20.13 -14.97
CA GLN A 125 5.54 20.91 -16.20
C GLN A 125 4.33 21.83 -16.27
N HIS A 126 4.37 22.95 -15.53
CA HIS A 126 3.55 24.09 -15.87
C HIS A 126 4.17 24.69 -17.13
N SER A 127 3.65 24.27 -18.28
CA SER A 127 3.69 25.08 -19.49
C SER A 127 2.84 26.34 -19.24
N GLY A 128 3.38 27.27 -18.47
CA GLY A 128 2.92 28.64 -18.41
C GLY A 128 3.48 29.38 -19.62
N GLN A 129 2.71 29.41 -20.70
CA GLN A 129 2.83 30.47 -21.70
C GLN A 129 1.86 31.57 -21.30
N SER A 130 2.39 32.73 -20.97
CA SER A 130 1.77 34.06 -21.15
C SER A 130 2.89 35.06 -21.34
#